data_AF-A9QQR1-F1
#
_entry.id   AF-A9QQR1-F1
#
_cell.length_a   1.000
_cell.length_b   1.000
_cell.length_c   1.000
_cell.angle_alpha   90.00
_cell.angle_beta   90.00
_cell.angle_gamma   90.00
#
_symmetry.space_group_name_H-M   'P 1'
#
loop_
_entity.id
_entity.type
_entity.pdbx_description
1 polymer ?
#
loop_
_entity_poly.entity_id
_entity_poly.type
_entity_poly.pdbx_seq_one_letter_code
_entity_poly.pdbx_strand_id
1 'polypeptide(L)' 'REIANAKEMARTVQTMGADLILSLGDNFYFNGVHDVNDKRFQETFEDVFSD' A
#
# COMPACT_ATOMS: atom_id res chain seq x y z
N ARG A 1 -8.23 -0.62 8.61
CA ARG A 1 -8.12 -2.07 8.27
C ARG A 1 -6.85 -2.32 7.49
N GLU A 2 -6.54 -1.41 6.58
CA GLU A 2 -5.35 -1.24 5.76
C GLU A 2 -4.05 -1.41 6.56
N ILE A 3 -3.88 -0.70 7.69
CA ILE A 3 -2.67 -0.78 8.53
C ILE A 3 -2.42 -2.20 9.07
N ALA A 4 -3.47 -2.92 9.48
CA ALA A 4 -3.30 -4.29 9.99
C ALA A 4 -2.88 -5.26 8.88
N ASN A 5 -3.43 -5.09 7.68
CA ASN A 5 -3.04 -5.86 6.51
C ASN A 5 -1.60 -5.54 6.08
N ALA A 6 -1.22 -4.25 6.06
CA ALA A 6 0.13 -3.82 5.72
C ALA A 6 1.18 -4.44 6.65
N LYS A 7 0.91 -4.44 7.96
CA LYS A 7 1.78 -5.10 8.95
C LYS A 7 1.94 -6.60 8.71
N GLU A 8 0.85 -7.28 8.36
CA GLU A 8 0.90 -8.72 8.09
C GLU A 8 1.61 -9.03 6.75
N MET A 9 1.44 -8.17 5.75
CA MET A 9 2.21 -8.24 4.51
C MET A 9 3.71 -8.06 4.78
N ALA A 10 4.10 -7.04 5.54
CA ALA A 10 5.48 -6.81 5.94
C ALA A 10 6.06 -8.03 6.68
N ARG A 11 5.35 -8.55 7.68
CA ARG A 11 5.73 -9.77 8.41
C ARG A 11 5.91 -10.98 7.49
N THR A 12 5.02 -11.14 6.52
CA THR A 12 5.04 -12.26 5.56
C THR A 12 6.27 -12.16 4.66
N VAL A 13 6.54 -10.98 4.09
CA VAL A 13 7.73 -10.74 3.25
C VAL A 13 9.01 -10.97 4.05
N GLN A 14 9.08 -10.49 5.30
CA GLN A 14 10.24 -10.71 6.18
C GLN A 14 10.47 -12.20 6.52
N THR A 15 9.39 -13.00 6.61
CA THR A 15 9.48 -14.41 7.00
C THR A 15 9.71 -15.34 5.81
N MET A 16 9.07 -15.07 4.67
CA MET A 16 8.99 -15.99 3.53
C MET A 16 9.71 -15.47 2.29
N GLY A 17 10.05 -14.17 2.25
CA GLY A 17 10.55 -13.49 1.07
C GLY A 17 9.43 -13.17 0.06
N ALA A 18 9.64 -12.11 -0.71
CA ALA A 18 8.86 -11.79 -1.90
C ALA A 18 9.72 -10.92 -2.84
N ASP A 19 9.75 -11.27 -4.13
CA ASP A 19 10.49 -10.49 -5.13
C ASP A 19 9.71 -9.27 -5.64
N LEU A 20 8.37 -9.34 -5.58
CA LEU A 20 7.47 -8.27 -6.01
C LEU A 20 6.12 -8.37 -5.29
N ILE A 21 5.41 -7.23 -5.25
CA ILE A 21 4.01 -7.14 -4.83
C ILE A 21 3.18 -6.72 -6.04
N LEU A 22 2.10 -7.45 -6.32
CA LEU A 22 1.18 -7.15 -7.41
C LEU A 22 -0.10 -6.51 -6.85
N SER A 23 -0.36 -5.26 -7.24
CA SER A 23 -1.65 -4.61 -7.00
C SER A 23 -2.68 -5.08 -8.04
N LEU A 24 -3.90 -5.40 -7.59
CA LEU A 24 -4.99 -5.93 -8.43
C LEU A 24 -6.03 -4.86 -8.83
N GLY A 25 -5.73 -3.58 -8.63
CA GLY A 25 -6.62 -2.47 -8.98
C GLY A 25 -7.27 -1.81 -7.77
N ASP A 26 -8.06 -0.76 -8.06
CA ASP A 26 -8.77 0.05 -7.08
C ASP A 26 -7.90 0.58 -5.91
N ASN A 27 -6.72 1.09 -6.24
CA ASN A 27 -5.73 1.51 -5.24
C ASN A 27 -6.14 2.75 -4.45
N PHE A 28 -6.97 3.63 -5.03
CA PHE A 28 -7.33 4.91 -4.43
C PHE A 28 -8.84 5.14 -4.51
N TYR A 29 -9.53 4.76 -3.44
CA TYR A 29 -10.98 4.96 -3.34
C TYR A 29 -11.35 6.36 -2.83
N PHE A 30 -12.49 6.92 -3.20
CA PHE A 30 -13.43 6.44 -4.24
C PHE A 30 -13.15 7.06 -5.62
N ASN A 31 -12.37 8.13 -5.67
CA ASN A 31 -12.23 8.99 -6.85
C ASN A 31 -10.79 9.03 -7.41
N GLY A 32 -10.00 7.97 -7.23
CA GLY A 32 -8.66 7.86 -7.82
C GLY A 32 -7.63 8.80 -7.20
N VAL A 33 -6.75 9.39 -8.00
CA VAL A 33 -5.84 10.50 -7.65
C VAL A 33 -6.03 11.62 -8.68
N HIS A 34 -5.82 12.88 -8.30
CA HIS A 34 -6.04 14.02 -9.19
C HIS A 34 -4.83 14.32 -10.09
N ASP A 35 -3.63 14.22 -9.52
CA ASP A 35 -2.36 14.43 -10.20
C ASP A 35 -1.23 13.71 -9.47
N VAL A 36 -0.01 13.84 -9.97
CA VAL A 36 1.19 13.16 -9.43
C VAL A 36 1.60 13.63 -8.03
N ASN A 37 1.08 14.78 -7.57
CA ASN A 37 1.35 15.35 -6.26
C ASN A 37 0.16 15.18 -5.30
N ASP A 38 -0.85 14.37 -5.66
CA ASP A 38 -1.99 14.10 -4.80
C ASP A 38 -1.53 13.40 -3.51
N LYS A 39 -1.78 14.05 -2.37
CA LYS A 39 -1.39 13.57 -1.04
C LYS A 39 -1.89 12.16 -0.71
N ARG A 40 -2.89 11.66 -1.43
CA ARG A 40 -3.36 10.27 -1.30
C ARG A 40 -2.27 9.25 -1.56
N PHE A 41 -1.27 9.54 -2.40
CA PHE A 41 -0.10 8.66 -2.54
C PHE A 41 0.59 8.44 -1.19
N GLN A 42 0.87 9.51 -0.45
CA GLN A 42 1.49 9.42 0.87
C GLN A 42 0.52 8.81 1.88
N GLU A 43 -0.66 9.41 2.04
CA GLU A 43 -1.58 9.08 3.14
C GLU A 43 -2.18 7.66 3.05
N THR A 44 -2.24 7.05 1.85
CA THR A 44 -2.93 5.76 1.65
C THR A 44 -2.04 4.65 1.12
N PHE A 45 -0.83 4.97 0.64
CA PHE A 45 0.14 3.98 0.16
C PHE A 45 1.47 4.08 0.91
N GLU A 46 2.23 5.15 0.73
CA GLU A 46 3.60 5.23 1.28
C GLU A 46 3.64 5.14 2.81
N ASP A 47 2.78 5.90 3.50
CA ASP A 47 2.75 5.90 4.98
C ASP A 47 2.12 4.62 5.56
N VAL A 48 1.33 3.90 4.75
CA VAL A 48 0.66 2.66 5.19
C VAL A 48 1.57 1.45 5.05
N PHE A 49 2.41 1.42 4.01
CA PHE A 49 3.32 0.32 3.68
C PHE A 49 4.79 0.68 3.92
N SER A 50 5.08 1.50 4.93
CA SER A 50 6.43 2.00 5.26
C SER A 50 7.28 1.06 6.15
N ASP A 51 6.68 -0.02 6.66
CA ASP A 51 7.28 -0.99 7.60
C ASP A 51 7.90 -2.20 6.87
#